data_AF-A0A116LSZ1-F1
#
_entry.id   AF-A0A116LSZ1-F1
#
_cell.length_a   1.000
_cell.length_b   1.000
_cell.length_c   1.000
_cell.angle_alpha   90.00
_cell.angle_beta   90.00
_cell.angle_gamma   90.00
#
_symmetry.space_group_name_H-M   'P 1'
#
loop_
_entity.id
_entity.type
_entity.pdbx_description
1 polymer ?
#
loop_
_entity_poly.entity_id
_entity_poly.type
_entity_poly.pdbx_seq_one_letter_code
_entity_poly.pdbx_strand_id
1 'polypeptide(L)'
;MRPSKLKYLGFGFWKSSGGWKSRPHQDSVQSFKRKLKKLTARKRSIDLDSRIERLNWVIRGWINYFSMTNMKSVMESIDERLRTRIRVVIWKQWKKKSKRLWGLLKLGVPKWIADKVSGWGDHYQLVAQRSVLKRAISKPVLAKRGLVSCLDYYLKRHALKVS
;
A
#
# COMPACT_ATOMS: atom_id res chain seq x y z
N MET A 1 22.89 13.45 -24.99
CA MET A 1 22.13 12.43 -24.21
C MET A 1 20.63 12.59 -24.45
N ARG A 2 19.86 11.49 -24.60
CA ARG A 2 18.39 11.57 -24.75
C ARG A 2 17.74 11.89 -23.38
N PRO A 3 16.90 12.93 -23.23
CA PRO A 3 16.33 13.32 -21.92
C PRO A 3 15.45 12.26 -21.25
N SER A 4 15.01 11.24 -22.01
CA SER A 4 14.19 10.13 -21.51
C SER A 4 14.90 9.19 -20.52
N LYS A 5 16.23 9.14 -20.56
CA LYS A 5 17.08 8.36 -19.64
C LYS A 5 17.76 9.23 -18.57
N LEU A 6 17.53 10.54 -18.59
CA LEU A 6 18.13 11.47 -17.64
C LEU A 6 17.44 11.39 -16.28
N LYS A 7 18.25 11.37 -15.22
CA LYS A 7 17.81 11.45 -13.82
C LYS A 7 18.30 12.75 -13.23
N TYR A 8 17.38 13.59 -12.76
CA TYR A 8 17.71 14.84 -12.09
C TYR A 8 16.85 14.99 -10.83
N LEU A 9 17.48 15.16 -9.65
CA LEU A 9 16.80 15.26 -8.34
C LEU A 9 15.76 14.16 -8.05
N GLY A 10 15.96 12.97 -8.65
CA GLY A 10 15.04 11.85 -8.54
C GLY A 10 13.83 11.89 -9.48
N PHE A 11 13.75 12.87 -10.37
CA PHE A 11 12.81 12.98 -11.48
C PHE A 11 13.42 12.39 -12.76
N GLY A 12 12.56 11.86 -13.62
CA GLY A 12 12.85 11.55 -15.01
C GLY A 12 11.86 12.26 -15.92
N PHE A 13 12.20 12.36 -17.20
CA PHE A 13 11.39 13.08 -18.17
C PHE A 13 10.92 12.15 -19.28
N TRP A 14 9.77 12.46 -19.87
CA TRP A 14 9.29 11.76 -21.07
C TRP A 14 8.58 12.74 -21.98
N LYS A 15 8.65 12.49 -23.30
CA LYS A 15 8.01 13.34 -24.30
C LYS A 15 6.58 12.84 -24.52
N SER A 16 5.61 13.66 -24.17
CA SER A 16 4.20 13.48 -24.50
C SER A 16 3.86 14.25 -25.79
N SER A 17 2.68 14.00 -26.37
CA SER A 17 2.18 14.76 -27.53
C SER A 17 2.09 16.27 -27.24
N GLY A 18 1.74 16.63 -26.00
CA GLY A 18 1.70 18.02 -25.52
C GLY A 18 3.01 18.53 -24.89
N GLY A 19 4.16 17.96 -25.22
CA GLY A 19 5.47 18.40 -24.72
C GLY A 19 6.10 17.51 -23.64
N TRP A 20 7.19 17.98 -23.05
CA TRP A 20 7.94 17.24 -22.03
C TRP A 20 7.22 17.24 -20.69
N LYS A 21 7.00 16.04 -20.13
CA LYS A 21 6.37 15.84 -18.81
C LYS A 21 7.36 15.21 -17.85
N SER A 22 7.27 15.59 -16.58
CA SER A 22 8.05 14.99 -15.49
C SER A 22 7.35 13.76 -14.92
N ARG A 23 8.14 12.78 -14.50
CA ARG A 23 7.74 11.58 -13.77
C ARG A 23 8.74 11.27 -12.68
N PRO A 24 8.38 10.55 -11.61
CA PRO A 24 9.36 10.04 -10.67
C PRO A 24 10.32 9.07 -11.40
N HIS A 25 11.62 9.23 -11.19
CA HIS A 25 12.60 8.30 -11.75
C HIS A 25 12.40 6.90 -11.18
N GLN A 26 12.73 5.87 -11.97
CA GLN A 26 12.48 4.48 -11.61
C GLN A 26 13.19 4.09 -10.30
N ASP A 27 14.41 4.59 -10.07
CA ASP A 27 15.15 4.39 -8.81
C ASP A 27 14.45 4.99 -7.59
N SER A 28 13.85 6.18 -7.75
CA SER A 28 13.12 6.87 -6.67
C SER A 28 11.89 6.07 -6.27
N VAL A 29 11.16 5.55 -7.28
CA VAL A 29 10.02 4.65 -7.08
C VAL A 29 10.46 3.34 -6.42
N GLN A 30 11.57 2.75 -6.86
CA GLN A 30 12.11 1.52 -6.26
C GLN A 30 12.52 1.74 -4.80
N SER A 31 13.17 2.87 -4.51
CA SER A 31 13.58 3.25 -3.15
C SER A 31 12.37 3.41 -2.24
N PHE A 32 11.30 4.05 -2.73
CA PHE A 32 10.03 4.17 -2.01
C PHE A 32 9.39 2.80 -1.76
N LYS A 33 9.28 1.94 -2.78
CA LYS A 33 8.79 0.55 -2.65
C LYS A 33 9.59 -0.24 -1.62
N ARG A 34 10.92 -0.09 -1.58
CA ARG A 34 11.80 -0.74 -0.58
C ARG A 34 11.53 -0.22 0.83
N LYS A 35 11.38 1.09 1.03
CA LYS A 35 11.01 1.69 2.34
C LYS A 35 9.67 1.13 2.85
N LEU A 36 8.63 1.13 2.00
CA LEU A 36 7.32 0.55 2.35
C LEU A 36 7.42 -0.94 2.66
N LYS A 37 8.20 -1.70 1.87
CA LYS A 37 8.45 -3.13 2.11
C LYS A 37 9.09 -3.38 3.48
N LYS A 38 10.06 -2.56 3.89
CA LYS A 38 10.74 -2.65 5.20
C LYS A 38 9.77 -2.36 6.36
N LEU A 39 8.91 -1.35 6.22
CA LEU A 39 7.90 -1.01 7.23
C LEU A 39 6.79 -2.07 7.36
N THR A 40 6.45 -2.73 6.26
CA THR A 40 5.44 -3.81 6.22
C THR A 40 6.06 -5.21 6.32
N ALA A 41 7.30 -5.32 6.82
CA ALA A 41 7.92 -6.62 7.01
C ALA A 41 7.21 -7.40 8.13
N ARG A 42 6.74 -8.61 7.79
CA ARG A 42 6.00 -9.51 8.70
C ARG A 42 6.80 -9.94 9.94
N LYS A 43 8.14 -9.89 9.86
CA LYS A 43 9.06 -10.28 10.94
C LYS A 43 9.21 -9.22 12.04
N ARG A 44 8.72 -8.00 11.82
CA ARG A 44 8.84 -6.92 12.82
C ARG A 44 7.68 -7.00 13.81
N SER A 45 8.00 -7.15 15.10
CA SER A 45 7.04 -7.05 16.19
C SER A 45 6.77 -5.58 16.52
N ILE A 46 5.89 -4.97 15.74
CA ILE A 46 5.38 -3.60 15.96
C ILE A 46 3.87 -3.73 15.86
N ASP A 47 3.16 -3.00 16.71
CA ASP A 47 1.71 -2.89 16.68
C ASP A 47 1.24 -2.35 15.31
N LEU A 48 -0.04 -2.56 15.01
CA LEU A 48 -0.59 -2.21 13.71
C LEU A 48 -0.74 -0.70 13.55
N ASP A 49 -1.11 0.01 14.60
CA ASP A 49 -1.45 1.43 14.54
C ASP A 49 -0.19 2.29 14.38
N SER A 50 0.88 2.05 15.15
CA SER A 50 2.20 2.68 14.94
C SER A 50 2.80 2.33 13.58
N ARG A 51 2.50 1.14 13.04
CA ARG A 51 2.93 0.78 11.68
C ARG A 51 2.20 1.61 10.64
N ILE A 52 0.90 1.81 10.79
CA ILE A 52 0.08 2.66 9.92
C ILE A 52 0.58 4.10 9.98
N GLU A 53 0.86 4.63 11.17
CA GLU A 53 1.39 5.98 11.35
C GLU A 53 2.72 6.18 10.61
N ARG A 54 3.69 5.29 10.82
CA ARG A 54 4.99 5.34 10.13
C ARG A 54 4.85 5.23 8.62
N LEU A 55 3.90 4.42 8.14
CA LEU A 55 3.59 4.33 6.71
C LEU A 55 3.02 5.65 6.19
N ASN A 56 2.09 6.26 6.92
CA ASN A 56 1.47 7.52 6.54
C ASN A 56 2.50 8.64 6.43
N TRP A 57 3.47 8.75 7.35
CA TRP A 57 4.54 9.74 7.25
C TRP A 57 5.37 9.57 5.97
N VAL A 58 5.79 8.35 5.67
CA VAL A 58 6.59 8.04 4.47
C VAL A 58 5.78 8.29 3.19
N ILE A 59 4.50 7.90 3.17
CA ILE A 59 3.61 8.11 2.02
C ILE A 59 3.38 9.60 1.78
N ARG A 60 3.01 10.36 2.82
CA ARG A 60 2.74 11.80 2.72
C ARG A 60 3.97 12.57 2.26
N GLY A 61 5.13 12.32 2.87
CA GLY A 61 6.38 13.00 2.50
C GLY A 61 6.78 12.74 1.06
N TRP A 62 6.71 11.48 0.62
CA TRP A 62 7.08 11.12 -0.75
C TRP A 62 6.11 11.69 -1.79
N ILE A 63 4.80 11.63 -1.53
CA ILE A 63 3.79 12.19 -2.44
C ILE A 63 3.89 13.71 -2.51
N ASN A 64 4.13 14.40 -1.38
CA ASN A 64 4.29 15.85 -1.38
C ASN A 64 5.50 16.31 -2.22
N TYR A 65 6.58 15.52 -2.23
CA TYR A 65 7.78 15.79 -3.04
C TYR A 65 7.51 15.61 -4.54
N PHE A 66 6.81 14.53 -4.93
CA PHE A 66 6.53 14.21 -6.34
C PHE A 66 5.16 14.70 -6.84
N SER A 67 4.46 15.54 -6.08
CA SER A 67 3.05 15.88 -6.30
C SER A 67 2.74 16.56 -7.65
N MET A 68 3.73 17.22 -8.26
CA MET A 68 3.58 17.91 -9.56
C MET A 68 3.82 16.98 -10.76
N THR A 69 4.22 15.73 -10.51
CA THR A 69 4.52 14.76 -11.59
C THR A 69 3.36 13.84 -11.85
N ASN A 70 3.27 13.32 -13.08
CA ASN A 70 2.30 12.29 -13.38
C ASN A 70 2.78 10.91 -12.87
N MET A 71 2.11 10.42 -11.82
CA MET A 71 2.44 9.13 -11.19
C MET A 71 1.24 8.30 -10.77
N LYS A 72 0.06 8.51 -11.38
CA LYS A 72 -1.19 7.82 -11.02
C LYS A 72 -1.07 6.29 -11.02
N SER A 73 -0.58 5.71 -12.12
CA SER A 73 -0.41 4.25 -12.27
C SER A 73 0.59 3.66 -11.27
N VAL A 74 1.64 4.42 -10.94
CA VAL A 74 2.62 4.03 -9.93
C VAL A 74 1.97 4.02 -8.54
N MET A 75 1.13 5.01 -8.22
CA MET A 75 0.41 5.07 -6.95
C MET A 75 -0.63 3.96 -6.81
N GLU A 76 -1.37 3.64 -7.86
CA GLU A 76 -2.32 2.51 -7.90
C GLU A 76 -1.62 1.18 -7.57
N SER A 77 -0.53 0.87 -8.28
CA SER A 77 0.25 -0.36 -8.07
C SER A 77 0.81 -0.45 -6.64
N ILE A 78 1.30 0.67 -6.10
CA ILE A 78 1.84 0.71 -4.73
C ILE A 78 0.74 0.53 -3.70
N ASP A 79 -0.41 1.19 -3.87
CA ASP A 79 -1.54 1.11 -2.94
C ASP A 79 -2.10 -0.31 -2.86
N GLU A 80 -2.28 -0.99 -3.99
CA GLU A 80 -2.72 -2.39 -4.02
C GLU A 80 -1.74 -3.31 -3.28
N ARG A 81 -0.44 -3.16 -3.56
CA ARG A 81 0.61 -3.95 -2.92
C ARG A 81 0.68 -3.67 -1.43
N LEU A 82 0.51 -2.41 -1.02
CA LEU A 82 0.51 -2.00 0.38
C LEU A 82 -0.64 -2.66 1.14
N ARG A 83 -1.87 -2.58 0.63
CA ARG A 83 -3.05 -3.23 1.24
C ARG A 83 -2.85 -4.73 1.40
N THR A 84 -2.33 -5.40 0.37
CA THR A 84 -2.01 -6.84 0.45
C THR A 84 -0.99 -7.15 1.53
N ARG A 85 0.05 -6.34 1.67
CA ARG A 85 1.08 -6.54 2.70
C ARG A 85 0.57 -6.28 4.11
N ILE A 86 -0.32 -5.30 4.30
CA ILE A 86 -0.98 -5.06 5.58
C ILE A 86 -1.85 -6.26 5.98
N ARG A 87 -2.62 -6.84 5.05
CA ARG A 87 -3.38 -8.08 5.33
C ARG A 87 -2.48 -9.23 5.78
N VAL A 88 -1.32 -9.40 5.14
CA VAL A 88 -0.31 -10.39 5.56
C VAL A 88 0.19 -10.13 6.99
N VAL A 89 0.45 -8.87 7.36
CA VAL A 89 0.88 -8.51 8.71
C VAL A 89 -0.22 -8.83 9.73
N ILE A 90 -1.47 -8.46 9.45
CA ILE A 90 -2.62 -8.74 10.33
C ILE A 90 -2.78 -10.25 10.53
N TRP A 91 -2.75 -11.03 9.43
CA TRP A 91 -2.84 -12.49 9.51
C TRP A 91 -1.72 -13.11 10.35
N LYS A 92 -0.49 -12.57 10.22
CA LYS A 92 0.66 -13.02 11.02
C LYS A 92 0.48 -12.67 12.50
N GLN A 93 -0.03 -11.47 12.81
CA GLN A 93 -0.31 -11.04 14.19
C GLN A 93 -1.39 -11.89 14.86
N TRP A 94 -2.37 -12.40 14.10
CA TRP A 94 -3.36 -13.33 14.66
C TRP A 94 -2.73 -14.66 15.08
N LYS A 95 -1.73 -15.16 14.36
CA LYS A 95 -0.88 -16.33 14.68
C LYS A 95 -1.64 -17.66 14.85
N LYS A 96 -2.53 -17.78 15.83
CA LYS A 96 -3.31 -18.97 16.19
C LYS A 96 -4.66 -19.02 15.46
N LYS A 97 -5.18 -20.23 15.20
CA LYS A 97 -6.50 -20.47 14.56
C LYS A 97 -7.62 -19.72 15.29
N SER A 98 -7.68 -19.83 16.62
CA SER A 98 -8.71 -19.18 17.44
C SER A 98 -8.77 -17.67 17.24
N LYS A 99 -7.63 -16.98 17.26
CA LYS A 99 -7.54 -15.53 17.04
C LYS A 99 -7.86 -15.13 15.59
N ARG A 100 -7.52 -15.97 14.61
CA ARG A 100 -7.90 -15.76 13.20
C ARG A 100 -9.41 -15.87 13.02
N LEU A 101 -10.03 -16.90 13.60
CA LEU A 101 -11.48 -17.08 13.59
C LEU A 101 -12.17 -15.88 14.24
N TRP A 102 -11.77 -15.50 15.45
CA TRP A 102 -12.31 -14.31 16.14
C TRP A 102 -12.17 -13.05 15.30
N GLY A 103 -10.99 -12.82 14.69
CA GLY A 103 -10.75 -11.64 13.86
C GLY A 103 -11.62 -11.59 12.60
N LEU A 104 -11.84 -12.74 11.95
CA LEU A 104 -12.72 -12.85 10.79
C LEU A 104 -14.19 -12.61 11.18
N LEU A 105 -14.66 -13.21 12.28
CA LEU A 105 -16.02 -13.01 12.80
C LEU A 105 -16.26 -11.54 13.16
N LYS A 106 -15.28 -10.89 13.81
CA LYS A 106 -15.34 -9.46 14.15
C LYS A 106 -15.41 -8.55 12.92
N LEU A 107 -14.91 -9.01 11.78
CA LEU A 107 -15.03 -8.32 10.49
C LEU A 107 -16.32 -8.66 9.74
N GLY A 108 -17.26 -9.38 10.35
CA GLY A 108 -18.56 -9.73 9.77
C GLY A 108 -18.50 -10.92 8.79
N VAL A 109 -17.43 -11.72 8.81
CA VAL A 109 -17.34 -12.91 7.97
C VAL A 109 -18.24 -14.02 8.54
N PRO A 110 -19.10 -14.68 7.73
CA PRO A 110 -19.91 -15.81 8.17
C PRO A 110 -19.06 -16.93 8.80
N LYS A 111 -19.55 -17.52 9.90
CA LYS A 111 -18.81 -18.50 10.73
C LYS A 111 -18.27 -19.68 9.93
N TRP A 112 -19.05 -20.24 9.00
CA TRP A 112 -18.64 -21.37 8.18
C TRP A 112 -17.43 -21.07 7.29
N ILE A 113 -17.37 -19.88 6.68
CA ILE A 113 -16.20 -19.43 5.91
C ILE A 113 -15.03 -19.13 6.85
N ALA A 114 -15.32 -18.43 7.95
CA ALA A 114 -14.32 -18.00 8.90
C ALA A 114 -13.56 -19.19 9.51
N ASP A 115 -14.27 -20.26 9.89
CA ASP A 115 -13.64 -21.47 10.42
C ASP A 115 -12.75 -22.15 9.37
N LYS A 116 -13.26 -22.33 8.13
CA LYS A 116 -12.48 -22.91 7.02
C LYS A 116 -11.19 -22.14 6.75
N VAL A 117 -11.27 -20.81 6.62
CA VAL A 117 -10.12 -19.95 6.29
C VAL A 117 -9.15 -19.80 7.47
N SER A 118 -9.65 -19.82 8.71
CA SER A 118 -8.81 -19.70 9.92
C SER A 118 -7.74 -20.80 10.01
N GLY A 119 -8.02 -21.98 9.46
CA GLY A 119 -7.13 -23.14 9.41
C GLY A 119 -6.01 -23.05 8.38
N TRP A 120 -5.99 -22.07 7.48
CA TRP A 120 -5.02 -21.99 6.36
C TRP A 120 -3.57 -21.63 6.78
N GLY A 121 -3.22 -21.77 8.06
CA GLY A 121 -1.83 -21.79 8.52
C GLY A 121 -0.98 -20.62 8.01
N ASP A 122 0.15 -20.97 7.41
CA ASP A 122 1.20 -20.06 6.94
C ASP A 122 1.07 -19.68 5.45
N HIS A 123 -0.08 -19.92 4.83
CA HIS A 123 -0.35 -19.53 3.44
C HIS A 123 -0.63 -18.01 3.28
N TYR A 124 0.26 -17.16 3.80
CA TYR A 124 0.07 -15.72 3.96
C TYR A 124 -0.38 -14.98 2.69
N GLN A 125 0.29 -15.23 1.55
CA GLN A 125 -0.03 -14.53 0.29
C GLN A 125 -1.38 -14.98 -0.25
N LEU A 126 -1.65 -16.28 -0.21
CA LEU A 126 -2.89 -16.88 -0.66
C LEU A 126 -4.07 -16.36 0.18
N VAL A 127 -3.94 -16.32 1.51
CA VAL A 127 -4.96 -15.74 2.39
C VAL A 127 -5.18 -14.25 2.07
N ALA A 128 -4.12 -13.46 1.95
CA ALA A 128 -4.23 -12.02 1.72
C ALA A 128 -4.84 -11.63 0.35
N GLN A 129 -4.67 -12.47 -0.67
CA GLN A 129 -5.08 -12.18 -2.04
C GLN A 129 -6.34 -12.90 -2.49
N ARG A 130 -6.55 -14.15 -2.06
CA ARG A 130 -7.57 -15.06 -2.60
C ARG A 130 -8.66 -15.44 -1.61
N SER A 131 -8.44 -15.25 -0.31
CA SER A 131 -9.45 -15.57 0.71
C SER A 131 -10.43 -14.42 0.94
N VAL A 132 -11.45 -14.70 1.77
CA VAL A 132 -12.41 -13.71 2.28
C VAL A 132 -11.73 -12.52 2.98
N LEU A 133 -10.48 -12.67 3.45
CA LEU A 133 -9.70 -11.59 4.06
C LEU A 133 -9.52 -10.38 3.15
N LYS A 134 -9.44 -10.57 1.81
CA LYS A 134 -9.32 -9.45 0.85
C LYS A 134 -10.55 -8.55 0.89
N ARG A 135 -11.74 -9.16 1.02
CA ARG A 135 -13.03 -8.46 1.11
C ARG A 135 -13.27 -7.90 2.51
N ALA A 136 -12.98 -8.69 3.54
CA ALA A 136 -13.16 -8.30 4.94
C ALA A 136 -12.25 -7.10 5.34
N ILE A 137 -11.00 -7.11 4.87
CA ILE A 137 -10.06 -5.99 5.05
C ILE A 137 -9.99 -5.21 3.74
N SER A 138 -11.07 -4.50 3.46
CA SER A 138 -11.23 -3.65 2.27
C SER A 138 -10.48 -2.32 2.41
N LYS A 139 -10.41 -1.54 1.31
CA LYS A 139 -9.83 -0.18 1.33
C LYS A 139 -10.54 0.73 2.36
N PRO A 140 -11.88 0.80 2.42
CA PRO A 140 -12.57 1.59 3.45
C PRO A 140 -12.25 1.17 4.88
N VAL A 141 -12.15 -0.14 5.16
CA VAL A 141 -11.82 -0.63 6.51
C VAL A 141 -10.43 -0.18 6.95
N LEU A 142 -9.44 -0.24 6.04
CA LEU A 142 -8.09 0.25 6.32
C LEU A 142 -8.06 1.78 6.46
N ALA A 143 -8.84 2.50 5.66
CA ALA A 143 -8.96 3.96 5.77
C ALA A 143 -9.60 4.38 7.11
N LYS A 144 -10.63 3.67 7.59
CA LYS A 144 -11.23 3.88 8.92
C LYS A 144 -10.23 3.65 10.06
N ARG A 145 -9.25 2.78 9.85
CA ARG A 145 -8.11 2.56 10.75
C ARG A 145 -6.98 3.60 10.60
N GLY A 146 -7.15 4.59 9.74
CA GLY A 146 -6.21 5.70 9.56
C GLY A 146 -5.15 5.48 8.48
N LEU A 147 -5.19 4.39 7.70
CA LEU A 147 -4.25 4.19 6.60
C LEU A 147 -4.57 5.15 5.45
N VAL A 148 -3.63 6.01 5.10
CA VAL A 148 -3.75 6.91 3.95
C VAL A 148 -3.57 6.12 2.67
N SER A 149 -4.56 6.15 1.78
CA SER A 149 -4.42 5.58 0.44
C SER A 149 -3.45 6.45 -0.38
N CYS A 150 -2.44 5.82 -0.99
CA CYS A 150 -1.44 6.53 -1.78
C CYS A 150 -2.10 7.24 -2.97
N LEU A 151 -3.05 6.57 -3.63
CA LEU A 151 -3.74 7.10 -4.79
C LEU A 151 -4.61 8.31 -4.42
N ASP A 152 -5.48 8.16 -3.42
CA ASP A 152 -6.43 9.22 -3.04
C ASP A 152 -5.69 10.47 -2.57
N TYR A 153 -4.63 10.30 -1.77
CA TYR A 153 -3.81 11.40 -1.30
C TYR A 153 -3.05 12.08 -2.44
N TYR A 154 -2.53 11.32 -3.39
CA TYR A 154 -1.89 11.85 -4.59
C TYR A 154 -2.88 12.67 -5.44
N LEU A 155 -4.06 12.12 -5.75
CA LEU A 155 -5.05 12.82 -6.57
C LEU A 155 -5.46 14.14 -5.93
N LYS A 156 -5.68 14.16 -4.60
CA LYS A 156 -5.98 15.38 -3.85
C LYS A 156 -4.83 16.41 -3.94
N ARG A 157 -3.58 15.99 -3.75
CA ARG A 157 -2.42 16.91 -3.77
C ARG A 157 -2.04 17.37 -5.18
N HIS A 158 -2.20 16.51 -6.17
CA HIS A 158 -1.93 16.84 -7.57
C HIS A 158 -2.95 17.85 -8.09
N ALA A 159 -4.24 17.68 -7.78
CA ALA A 159 -5.28 18.65 -8.13
C ALA A 159 -4.97 20.05 -7.57
N LEU A 160 -4.57 20.13 -6.29
CA LEU A 160 -4.23 21.40 -5.63
C LEU A 160 -3.01 22.14 -6.19
N LYS A 161 -2.10 21.45 -6.90
CA LYS A 161 -0.88 22.06 -7.46
C LYS A 161 -0.93 22.30 -8.96
N VAL A 162 -1.95 21.76 -9.62
CA VAL A 162 -2.18 21.89 -11.07
C VAL A 162 -3.35 22.84 -11.36
N SER A 163 -4.17 23.15 -10.34
CA SER A 163 -5.09 24.29 -10.34
C SER A 163 -4.31 25.57 -10.12
#